data_AF-A0A9E4QFM9-F1
#
_entry.id   AF-A0A9E4QFM9-F1
#
_cell.length_a   1.000
_cell.length_b   1.000
_cell.length_c   1.000
_cell.angle_alpha   90.00
_cell.angle_beta   90.00
_cell.angle_gamma   90.00
#
_symmetry.space_group_name_H-M   'P 1'
#
loop_
_entity.id
_entity.type
_entity.pdbx_description
1 polymer ?
#
loop_
_entity_poly.entity_id
_entity_poly.type
_entity_poly.pdbx_seq_one_letter_code
_entity_poly.pdbx_strand_id
1 'polypeptide(L)' 'MTNQGRQQIQRTLEMVKECTQILFDHAPVMMHSINEDGALLNVNQRWSETMGYQAHEV' A
#
# COMPACT_ATOMS: atom_id res chain seq x y z
N MET A 1 -16.21 27.27 3.86
CA MET A 1 -16.15 25.81 4.08
C MET A 1 -15.82 25.57 5.54
N THR A 2 -16.72 24.93 6.31
CA THR A 2 -16.56 24.71 7.76
C THR A 2 -15.44 23.70 8.04
N ASN A 3 -14.63 23.95 9.07
CA ASN A 3 -13.47 23.12 9.44
C ASN A 3 -13.85 21.63 9.67
N GLN A 4 -15.10 21.36 10.08
CA GLN A 4 -15.64 20.01 10.22
C GLN A 4 -15.66 19.19 8.92
N GLY A 5 -15.98 19.80 7.77
CA GLY A 5 -16.05 19.08 6.50
C GLY A 5 -14.66 18.57 6.06
N ARG A 6 -13.63 19.42 6.21
CA ARG A 6 -12.24 19.05 5.91
C ARG A 6 -11.72 17.96 6.84
N GLN A 7 -12.01 18.07 8.14
CA GLN A 7 -11.60 17.06 9.13
C GLN A 7 -12.24 15.69 8.88
N GLN A 8 -13.51 15.66 8.45
CA GLN A 8 -14.18 14.40 8.12
C GLN A 8 -13.57 13.72 6.89
N ILE A 9 -13.30 14.49 5.83
CA ILE A 9 -12.63 14.00 4.63
C ILE A 9 -11.24 13.44 4.96
N GLN A 10 -10.46 14.18 5.77
CA GLN A 10 -9.13 13.75 6.18
C GLN A 10 -9.16 12.41 6.93
N ARG A 11 -10.08 12.26 7.89
CA ARG A 11 -10.25 10.99 8.63
C ARG A 11 -10.65 9.84 7.72
N THR A 12 -11.57 10.07 6.79
CA THR A 12 -11.96 9.03 5.82
C THR A 12 -10.79 8.62 4.93
N LEU A 13 -9.99 9.58 4.46
CA LEU A 13 -8.79 9.29 3.67
C LEU A 13 -7.76 8.48 4.46
N GLU A 14 -7.53 8.82 5.72
CA GLU A 14 -6.62 8.08 6.61
C GLU A 14 -7.08 6.65 6.82
N MET A 15 -8.36 6.44 7.17
CA MET A 15 -8.91 5.09 7.34
C MET A 15 -8.83 4.26 6.07
N VAL A 16 -9.18 4.84 4.92
CA VAL A 16 -9.10 4.12 3.63
C VAL A 16 -7.65 3.76 3.33
N LYS A 17 -6.70 4.68 3.54
CA LYS A 17 -5.28 4.41 3.35
C LYS A 17 -4.79 3.26 4.23
N GLU A 18 -5.10 3.29 5.52
CA GLU A 18 -4.72 2.23 6.47
C GLU A 18 -5.31 0.88 6.08
N CYS A 19 -6.62 0.82 5.82
CA CYS A 19 -7.27 -0.42 5.37
C CYS A 19 -6.66 -0.95 4.07
N THR A 20 -6.37 -0.08 3.11
CA THR A 20 -5.77 -0.48 1.83
C THR A 20 -4.37 -1.03 2.03
N GLN A 21 -3.58 -0.42 2.93
CA GLN A 21 -2.23 -0.86 3.23
C GLN A 21 -2.23 -2.24 3.93
N ILE A 22 -3.11 -2.44 4.92
CA ILE A 22 -3.30 -3.73 5.59
C ILE A 22 -3.69 -4.82 4.58
N LEU A 23 -4.66 -4.54 3.70
CA LEU A 23 -5.11 -5.49 2.69
C LEU A 23 -4.01 -5.86 1.70
N PHE A 24 -3.21 -4.88 1.27
CA PHE A 24 -2.09 -5.13 0.37
C PHE A 24 -1.01 -5.97 1.06
N ASP A 25 -0.57 -5.56 2.24
CA ASP A 25 0.55 -6.17 2.97
C ASP A 25 0.25 -7.60 3.40
N HIS A 26 -0.99 -7.87 3.84
CA HIS A 26 -1.39 -9.18 4.36
C HIS A 26 -2.14 -10.06 3.35
N ALA A 27 -2.26 -9.65 2.09
CA ALA A 27 -2.83 -10.52 1.07
C ALA A 27 -2.04 -11.84 0.98
N PRO A 28 -2.70 -13.01 0.97
CA PRO A 28 -2.02 -14.32 0.93
C PRO A 28 -1.45 -14.67 -0.46
N VAL A 29 -1.37 -13.68 -1.35
CA VAL A 29 -0.85 -13.79 -2.72
C VAL A 29 0.29 -12.80 -2.91
N MET A 30 1.21 -13.09 -3.82
CA MET A 30 2.26 -12.13 -4.16
C MET A 30 1.62 -10.94 -4.89
N MET A 31 1.84 -9.74 -4.36
CA MET A 31 1.41 -8.50 -4.98
C MET A 31 2.59 -7.57 -5.15
N HIS A 32 2.58 -6.84 -6.27
CA HIS A 32 3.52 -5.77 -6.52
C HIS A 32 2.85 -4.71 -7.39
N SER A 33 3.30 -3.47 -7.26
CA SER A 33 2.96 -2.39 -8.18
C SER A 33 4.19 -2.02 -9.01
N ILE A 34 3.94 -1.57 -10.23
CA ILE A 34 4.97 -1.10 -11.14
C ILE A 34 4.65 0.30 -11.66
N ASN A 35 5.67 1.04 -12.09
CA ASN A 35 5.50 2.25 -12.87
C ASN A 35 5.32 1.92 -14.37
N GLU A 36 5.18 2.96 -15.19
CA GLU A 36 5.02 2.84 -16.64
C GLU A 36 6.22 2.18 -17.34
N ASP A 37 7.40 2.28 -16.74
CA ASP A 37 8.65 1.66 -17.24
C ASP A 37 8.82 0.20 -16.77
N GLY A 38 7.87 -0.33 -15.99
CA GLY A 38 7.93 -1.69 -15.45
C GLY A 38 8.82 -1.86 -14.20
N ALA A 39 9.32 -0.76 -13.62
CA ALA A 39 10.07 -0.81 -12.38
C ALA A 39 9.13 -1.03 -11.18
N LEU A 40 9.56 -1.88 -10.25
CA LEU A 40 8.82 -2.15 -9.01
C LEU A 40 8.73 -0.86 -8.17
N LEU A 41 7.53 -0.53 -7.74
CA LEU A 41 7.26 0.60 -6.85
C LEU A 41 7.01 0.14 -5.41
N ASN A 42 6.32 -0.99 -5.26
CA ASN A 42 6.03 -1.57 -3.97
C ASN A 42 5.79 -3.07 -4.12
N VAL A 43 6.11 -3.83 -3.08
CA VAL A 43 5.89 -5.27 -2.99
C VAL A 43 5.27 -5.58 -1.63
N ASN A 44 4.35 -6.55 -1.59
CA ASN A 44 3.74 -6.94 -0.31
C ASN A 44 4.62 -7.93 0.46
N GLN A 45 4.25 -8.21 1.71
CA GLN A 45 4.98 -9.12 2.58
C GLN A 45 5.17 -10.51 1.93
N ARG A 46 4.10 -11.04 1.31
CA ARG A 46 4.14 -12.36 0.67
C ARG A 46 5.14 -12.43 -0.48
N TRP A 47 5.30 -11.36 -1.26
CA TRP A 47 6.29 -11.27 -2.32
C TRP A 47 7.71 -11.36 -1.74
N SER A 48 8.01 -10.59 -0.69
CA SER A 48 9.33 -10.56 -0.05
C SER A 48 9.69 -11.92 0.56
N GLU A 49 8.75 -12.56 1.26
CA GLU A 49 8.92 -13.90 1.84
C GLU A 49 9.18 -14.97 0.77
N THR A 50 8.53 -14.86 -0.39
CA THR A 50 8.62 -15.86 -1.46
C THR A 50 9.91 -15.71 -2.27
N MET A 51 10.29 -14.46 -2.57
CA MET A 51 11.43 -14.15 -3.43
C MET A 51 12.74 -14.09 -2.64
N GLY A 52 12.68 -13.94 -1.31
CA GLY A 52 13.85 -13.87 -0.43
C GLY A 52 14.55 -12.50 -0.44
N TYR A 53 13.92 -11.49 -1.03
CA TYR A 53 14.40 -10.11 -1.07
C TYR A 53 13.51 -9.22 -0.21
N GLN A 54 14.11 -8.25 0.46
CA GLN A 54 13.38 -7.20 1.15
C GLN A 54 12.89 -6.13 0.16
N ALA A 55 11.78 -5.48 0.47
CA ALA A 55 11.19 -4.44 -0.37
C ALA A 55 12.13 -3.25 -0.67
N HIS A 56 13.20 -3.06 0.12
CA HIS A 56 14.19 -2.00 -0.10
C HIS A 56 15.38 -2.43 -0.97
N GLU A 57 15.46 -3.71 -1.34
CA GLU A 57 16.54 -4.29 -2.15
C GLU A 57 16.17 -4.38 -3.64
N VAL A 58 14.91 -4.09 -3.98
CA VAL A 58 14.33 -4.06 -5.33
C VAL A 58 13.74 -2.69 -5.62
#